data_AF-A0AAN1UF79-F1
#
_entry.id   AF-A0AAN1UF79-F1
#
_cell.length_a   1.000
_cell.length_b   1.000
_cell.length_c   1.000
_cell.angle_alpha   90.00
_cell.angle_beta   90.00
_cell.angle_gamma   90.00
#
_symmetry.space_group_name_H-M   'P 1'
#
loop_
_entity.id
_entity.type
_entity.pdbx_description
1 polymer ?
#
loop_
_entity_poly.entity_id
_entity_poly.type
_entity_poly.pdbx_seq_one_letter_code
_entity_poly.pdbx_strand_id
1 'polypeptide(L)'
;MLKSISVRNFMGIQGLLRFDTTKSDDLELSVINGCPGSGKTSLCLAILDPINHLSMYENNRPMSGREIPYINIYSEQGLAEFRFEYDIDGCKVYYGYGKTNKNGVVWEELHINGEVMTRIDRRDSHIAEINLPGAETLRRNLETNQTISVVRYVKSNSVLDRNSKVTEIFLKFCDFNEHVYFSSPAYLTHSARSDNSYILSNNAKYIHQHQLTDQLNKYFRDLGLNLCLFTQEEWGNATIKVKREGKTFSANFALTESQIMLIDFFVAIHKSEQCSLVIIDDVSKVAGVEFERKISQYIINNCKSQIVLTDISKEINKLNKIEPFTFK
;
A
#
# COMPACT_ATOMS: atom_id res chain seq x y z
N MET A 1 -0.77 -12.81 -4.99
CA MET A 1 0.42 -12.34 -4.28
C MET A 1 1.31 -11.54 -5.22
N LEU A 2 1.88 -10.43 -4.77
CA LEU A 2 2.93 -9.70 -5.50
C LEU A 2 4.23 -10.52 -5.42
N LYS A 3 4.92 -10.75 -6.55
CA LYS A 3 6.16 -11.51 -6.62
C LYS A 3 7.39 -10.62 -6.79
N SER A 4 7.28 -9.60 -7.62
CA SER A 4 8.35 -8.62 -7.76
C SER A 4 7.84 -7.29 -8.29
N ILE A 5 8.60 -6.24 -8.01
CA ILE A 5 8.44 -4.91 -8.60
C ILE A 5 9.78 -4.47 -9.19
N SER A 6 9.73 -3.89 -10.37
CA SER A 6 10.81 -3.10 -10.93
C SER A 6 10.32 -1.68 -11.15
N VAL A 7 11.07 -0.71 -10.65
CA VAL A 7 10.73 0.71 -10.75
C VAL A 7 11.94 1.48 -11.27
N ARG A 8 11.69 2.43 -12.18
CA ARG A 8 12.72 3.29 -12.75
C ARG A 8 12.35 4.75 -12.56
N ASN A 9 13.32 5.57 -12.13
CA ASN A 9 13.22 7.04 -12.09
C ASN A 9 12.02 7.59 -11.32
N PHE A 10 11.63 6.96 -10.21
CA PHE A 10 10.47 7.37 -9.41
C PHE A 10 10.90 7.94 -8.05
N MET A 11 10.51 9.18 -7.75
CA MET A 11 10.82 9.85 -6.48
C MET A 11 12.29 9.68 -6.06
N GLY A 12 12.59 9.08 -4.90
CA GLY A 12 13.96 8.85 -4.41
C GLY A 12 14.74 7.76 -5.16
N ILE A 13 14.16 7.10 -6.16
CA ILE A 13 14.78 6.00 -6.89
C ILE A 13 15.33 6.50 -8.23
N GLN A 14 16.66 6.56 -8.33
CA GLN A 14 17.37 6.87 -9.57
C GLN A 14 17.69 5.59 -10.34
N GLY A 15 17.44 5.58 -11.66
CA GLY A 15 17.70 4.40 -12.47
C GLY A 15 16.78 3.23 -12.12
N LEU A 16 17.14 2.02 -12.53
CA LEU A 16 16.32 0.82 -12.35
C LEU A 16 16.60 0.15 -10.99
N LEU A 17 15.56 0.01 -10.19
CA LEU A 17 15.54 -0.78 -8.96
C LEU A 17 14.63 -1.99 -9.16
N ARG A 18 15.09 -3.18 -8.76
CA ARG A 18 14.26 -4.40 -8.71
C ARG A 18 14.20 -4.91 -7.28
N PHE A 19 12.98 -5.16 -6.81
CA PHE A 19 12.69 -5.74 -5.51
C PHE A 19 11.84 -6.99 -5.70
N ASP A 20 12.28 -8.08 -5.09
CA ASP A 20 11.63 -9.38 -5.13
C ASP A 20 11.08 -9.69 -3.73
N THR A 21 9.77 -9.91 -3.65
CA THR A 21 9.06 -10.12 -2.39
C THR A 21 9.09 -11.57 -1.94
N THR A 22 9.67 -12.48 -2.75
CA THR A 22 9.70 -13.93 -2.49
C THR A 22 11.04 -14.47 -2.03
N LYS A 23 12.01 -13.61 -1.73
CA LYS A 23 13.36 -14.01 -1.30
C LYS A 23 13.47 -14.39 0.18
N SER A 24 12.42 -14.24 0.96
CA SER A 24 12.32 -14.74 2.33
C SER A 24 11.80 -16.18 2.33
N ASP A 25 12.27 -17.00 3.28
CA ASP A 25 11.74 -18.34 3.52
C ASP A 25 10.21 -18.32 3.76
N ASP A 26 9.72 -17.24 4.37
CA ASP A 26 8.30 -16.90 4.46
C ASP A 26 7.90 -16.03 3.26
N LEU A 27 7.33 -16.64 2.22
CA LEU A 27 6.92 -16.00 0.95
C LEU A 27 5.98 -14.78 1.11
N GLU A 28 5.43 -14.59 2.31
CA GLU A 28 4.48 -13.54 2.64
C GLU A 28 5.13 -12.35 3.38
N LEU A 29 6.36 -12.44 3.89
CA LEU A 29 7.03 -11.36 4.63
C LEU A 29 8.27 -10.84 3.92
N SER A 30 8.25 -9.59 3.47
CA SER A 30 9.44 -8.94 2.91
C SER A 30 9.91 -7.77 3.79
N VAL A 31 11.23 -7.64 3.97
CA VAL A 31 11.84 -6.53 4.72
C VAL A 31 12.74 -5.70 3.81
N ILE A 32 12.61 -4.38 3.91
CA ILE A 32 13.40 -3.37 3.19
C ILE A 32 14.20 -2.55 4.21
N ASN A 33 15.52 -2.60 4.13
CA ASN A 33 16.43 -1.85 4.98
C ASN A 33 17.34 -0.93 4.16
N GLY A 34 17.89 0.10 4.81
CA GLY A 34 18.80 1.05 4.18
C GLY A 34 19.04 2.27 5.04
N CYS A 35 20.03 3.08 4.69
CA CYS A 35 20.28 4.33 5.39
C CYS A 35 19.09 5.32 5.24
N PRO A 36 18.98 6.33 6.13
CA PRO A 36 18.05 7.44 5.92
C PRO A 36 18.24 8.06 4.52
N GLY A 37 17.14 8.33 3.82
CA GLY A 37 17.19 8.92 2.47
C GLY A 37 17.48 7.95 1.32
N SER A 38 17.67 6.65 1.57
CA SER A 38 18.03 5.68 0.54
C SER A 38 16.91 5.31 -0.45
N GLY A 39 15.69 5.82 -0.27
CA GLY A 39 14.55 5.55 -1.16
C GLY A 39 13.60 4.44 -0.71
N LYS A 40 13.68 3.96 0.54
CA LYS A 40 12.78 2.91 1.09
C LYS A 40 11.30 3.29 0.97
N THR A 41 10.94 4.46 1.49
CA THR A 41 9.57 4.98 1.38
C THR A 41 9.17 5.20 -0.07
N SER A 42 10.10 5.60 -0.96
CA SER A 42 9.81 5.69 -2.40
C SER A 42 9.50 4.33 -3.02
N LEU A 43 10.15 3.25 -2.58
CA LEU A 43 9.81 1.89 -3.02
C LEU A 43 8.44 1.45 -2.48
N CYS A 44 8.11 1.74 -1.22
CA CYS A 44 6.75 1.51 -0.69
C CYS A 44 5.68 2.25 -1.51
N LEU A 45 5.91 3.52 -1.83
CA LEU A 45 5.00 4.31 -2.67
C LEU A 45 4.91 3.79 -4.10
N ALA A 46 5.99 3.25 -4.65
CA ALA A 46 5.97 2.61 -5.97
C ALA A 46 5.08 1.37 -5.96
N ILE A 47 5.12 0.58 -4.87
CA ILE A 47 4.24 -0.59 -4.68
C ILE A 47 2.76 -0.17 -4.55
N LEU A 48 2.49 1.02 -4.01
CA LEU A 48 1.13 1.56 -3.85
C LEU A 48 0.60 2.29 -5.08
N ASP A 49 1.46 2.64 -6.04
CA ASP A 49 1.05 3.40 -7.22
C ASP A 49 -0.08 2.73 -8.03
N PRO A 50 -0.11 1.38 -8.21
CA PRO A 50 -1.21 0.70 -8.86
C PRO A 50 -2.58 0.99 -8.23
N ILE A 51 -2.66 1.22 -6.92
CA ILE A 51 -3.93 1.57 -6.26
C ILE A 51 -4.47 2.89 -6.85
N ASN A 52 -3.62 3.92 -6.92
CA ASN A 52 -4.03 5.22 -7.46
C ASN A 52 -4.32 5.14 -8.97
N HIS A 53 -3.59 4.29 -9.67
CA HIS A 53 -3.67 4.11 -11.11
C HIS A 53 -4.93 3.34 -11.55
N LEU A 54 -5.29 2.30 -10.80
CA LEU A 54 -6.38 1.37 -11.12
C LEU A 54 -7.69 1.71 -10.41
N SER A 55 -7.63 2.24 -9.18
CA SER A 55 -8.85 2.47 -8.38
C SER A 55 -9.64 3.71 -8.78
N MET A 56 -10.95 3.65 -8.54
CA MET A 56 -11.86 4.79 -8.74
C MET A 56 -11.99 5.68 -7.49
N TYR A 57 -11.42 5.27 -6.35
CA TYR A 57 -11.58 5.98 -5.08
C TYR A 57 -10.70 7.23 -5.04
N GLU A 58 -11.31 8.42 -5.16
CA GLU A 58 -10.60 9.70 -5.07
C GLU A 58 -10.26 10.11 -3.63
N ASN A 59 -11.00 9.58 -2.65
CA ASN A 59 -11.06 10.13 -1.29
C ASN A 59 -10.11 9.50 -0.26
N ASN A 60 -9.39 8.41 -0.60
CA ASN A 60 -8.47 7.71 0.31
C ASN A 60 -7.06 7.57 -0.29
N ARG A 61 -6.54 8.65 -0.90
CA ARG A 61 -5.27 8.58 -1.64
C ARG A 61 -4.11 9.08 -0.76
N PRO A 62 -3.08 8.27 -0.46
CA PRO A 62 -1.87 8.70 0.28
C PRO A 62 -1.02 9.75 -0.48
N MET A 63 -1.51 10.23 -1.63
CA MET A 63 -0.86 11.23 -2.49
C MET A 63 -1.84 12.34 -2.96
N SER A 64 -3.03 12.51 -2.39
CA SER A 64 -3.91 13.63 -2.73
C SER A 64 -3.40 14.93 -2.09
N GLY A 65 -3.41 16.03 -2.86
CA GLY A 65 -3.19 17.39 -2.32
C GLY A 65 -1.76 17.92 -2.28
N ARG A 66 -0.75 17.23 -2.85
CA ARG A 66 0.62 17.76 -2.97
C ARG A 66 1.19 17.59 -4.38
N GLU A 67 1.91 18.60 -4.87
CA GLU A 67 2.85 18.47 -6.00
C GLU A 67 4.10 17.72 -5.52
N ILE A 68 3.97 16.41 -5.31
CA ILE A 68 5.15 15.57 -5.05
C ILE A 68 5.84 15.33 -6.40
N PRO A 69 7.15 15.61 -6.54
CA PRO A 69 7.87 15.28 -7.76
C PRO A 69 7.77 13.76 -7.98
N TYR A 70 7.02 13.38 -9.02
CA TYR A 70 6.72 11.99 -9.33
C TYR A 70 7.94 11.30 -9.94
N ILE A 71 8.65 12.03 -10.81
CA ILE A 71 9.91 11.59 -11.42
C ILE A 71 11.07 11.95 -10.48
N ASN A 72 12.07 11.08 -10.43
CA ASN A 72 13.31 11.35 -9.72
C ASN A 72 14.00 12.62 -10.25
N ILE A 73 14.40 13.51 -9.35
CA ILE A 73 14.97 14.82 -9.69
C ILE A 73 16.30 14.76 -10.45
N TYR A 74 17.01 13.63 -10.37
CA TYR A 74 18.25 13.38 -11.08
C TYR A 74 18.03 12.61 -12.39
N SER A 75 16.77 12.34 -12.75
CA SER A 75 16.48 11.71 -14.03
C SER A 75 16.51 12.75 -15.15
N GLU A 76 17.31 12.47 -16.17
CA GLU A 76 17.24 13.17 -17.45
C GLU A 76 16.04 12.71 -18.29
N GLN A 77 15.37 11.63 -17.86
CA GLN A 77 14.22 11.06 -18.53
C GLN A 77 12.95 11.56 -17.85
N GLY A 78 12.07 12.22 -18.60
CA GLY A 78 10.76 12.70 -18.14
C GLY A 78 9.73 11.58 -17.88
N LEU A 79 10.17 10.39 -17.47
CA LEU A 79 9.36 9.18 -17.39
C LEU A 79 9.79 8.31 -16.20
N ALA A 80 8.83 8.01 -15.32
CA ALA A 80 8.93 6.94 -14.35
C ALA A 80 8.29 5.66 -14.92
N GLU A 81 8.93 4.52 -14.74
CA GLU A 81 8.44 3.23 -15.24
C GLU A 81 8.23 2.25 -14.09
N PHE A 82 7.14 1.51 -14.15
CA PHE A 82 6.78 0.51 -13.15
C PHE A 82 6.47 -0.80 -13.86
N ARG A 83 6.94 -1.89 -13.28
CA ARG A 83 6.66 -3.26 -13.72
C ARG A 83 6.44 -4.12 -12.50
N PHE A 84 5.39 -4.90 -12.53
CA PHE A 84 4.96 -5.76 -11.45
C PHE A 84 4.74 -7.17 -11.98
N GLU A 85 5.16 -8.14 -11.20
CA GLU A 85 4.85 -9.54 -11.42
C GLU A 85 4.01 -10.03 -10.25
N TYR A 86 2.87 -10.64 -10.55
CA TYR A 86 1.98 -11.26 -9.57
C TYR A 86 1.80 -12.73 -9.90
N ASP A 87 1.50 -13.49 -8.85
CA ASP A 87 0.95 -14.83 -8.93
C ASP A 87 -0.47 -14.78 -8.38
N ILE A 88 -1.44 -15.07 -9.24
CA ILE A 88 -2.86 -15.08 -8.91
C ILE A 88 -3.39 -16.45 -9.28
N ASP A 89 -3.74 -17.25 -8.28
CA ASP A 89 -4.15 -18.65 -8.44
C ASP A 89 -3.22 -19.47 -9.35
N GLY A 90 -1.90 -19.26 -9.24
CA GLY A 90 -0.90 -19.94 -10.06
C GLY A 90 -0.75 -19.38 -11.49
N CYS A 91 -1.53 -18.38 -11.89
CA CYS A 91 -1.36 -17.67 -13.14
C CYS A 91 -0.38 -16.51 -12.96
N LYS A 92 0.55 -16.37 -13.92
CA LYS A 92 1.51 -15.26 -13.94
C LYS A 92 0.83 -14.05 -14.54
N VAL A 93 0.76 -12.97 -13.76
CA VAL A 93 0.26 -11.67 -14.24
C VAL A 93 1.43 -10.70 -14.26
N TYR A 94 1.73 -10.17 -15.44
CA TYR A 94 2.70 -9.09 -15.59
C TYR A 94 1.94 -7.81 -15.90
N TYR A 95 2.25 -6.76 -15.17
CA TYR A 95 1.63 -5.46 -15.33
C TYR A 95 2.70 -4.37 -15.38
N GLY A 96 2.68 -3.55 -16.43
CA GLY A 96 3.66 -2.50 -16.61
C GLY A 96 3.03 -1.21 -17.10
N TYR A 97 3.58 -0.08 -16.67
CA TYR A 97 3.20 1.22 -17.20
C TYR A 97 4.30 2.27 -17.00
N GLY A 98 4.25 3.31 -17.83
CA GLY A 98 5.13 4.47 -17.75
C GLY A 98 4.31 5.75 -17.54
N LYS A 99 4.81 6.66 -16.69
CA LYS A 99 4.12 7.90 -16.33
C LYS A 99 5.06 9.11 -16.30
N THR A 100 4.58 10.24 -16.81
CA THR A 100 5.28 11.55 -16.74
C THR A 100 4.95 12.32 -15.47
N ASN A 101 3.82 12.01 -14.86
CA ASN A 101 3.40 12.50 -13.56
C ASN A 101 2.33 11.54 -13.00
N LYS A 102 1.77 11.84 -11.84
CA LYS A 102 0.75 11.01 -11.16
C LYS A 102 -0.39 10.54 -12.08
N ASN A 103 -0.83 11.38 -13.02
CA ASN A 103 -1.97 11.12 -13.91
C ASN A 103 -1.55 10.87 -15.38
N GLY A 104 -0.34 11.26 -15.78
CA GLY A 104 0.13 11.25 -17.16
C GLY A 104 0.64 9.88 -17.61
N VAL A 105 -0.27 8.94 -17.91
CA VAL A 105 0.06 7.59 -18.41
C VAL A 105 0.56 7.68 -19.85
N VAL A 106 1.78 7.22 -20.12
CA VAL A 106 2.42 7.23 -21.45
C VAL A 106 2.20 5.90 -22.16
N TRP A 107 2.48 4.80 -21.47
CA TRP A 107 2.26 3.45 -21.95
C TRP A 107 1.76 2.57 -20.81
N GLU A 108 1.03 1.51 -21.15
CA GLU A 108 0.52 0.55 -20.20
C GLU A 108 0.32 -0.79 -20.91
N GLU A 109 0.64 -1.88 -20.22
CA GLU A 109 0.43 -3.24 -20.68
C GLU A 109 0.08 -4.17 -19.53
N LEU A 110 -0.81 -5.12 -19.81
CA LEU A 110 -1.20 -6.20 -18.91
C LEU A 110 -1.11 -7.50 -19.68
N HIS A 111 -0.40 -8.46 -19.10
CA HIS A 111 -0.23 -9.79 -19.65
C HIS A 111 -0.66 -10.85 -18.64
N ILE A 112 -1.41 -11.85 -19.07
CA ILE A 112 -1.79 -13.00 -18.24
C ILE A 112 -1.26 -14.27 -18.92
N ASN A 113 -0.41 -15.01 -18.22
CA ASN A 113 0.31 -16.18 -18.73
C ASN A 113 1.07 -15.92 -20.05
N GLY A 114 1.58 -14.70 -20.23
CA GLY A 114 2.33 -14.29 -21.42
C GLY A 114 1.46 -13.75 -22.57
N GLU A 115 0.14 -13.86 -22.47
CA GLU A 115 -0.80 -13.33 -23.46
C GLU A 115 -1.16 -11.87 -23.13
N VAL A 116 -1.17 -11.01 -24.16
CA VAL A 116 -1.50 -9.58 -24.02
C VAL A 116 -3.00 -9.42 -23.78
N MET A 117 -3.39 -8.91 -22.62
CA MET A 117 -4.79 -8.63 -22.27
C MET A 117 -5.19 -7.21 -22.61
N THR A 118 -4.33 -6.26 -22.28
CA THR A 118 -4.49 -4.85 -22.65
C THR A 118 -3.14 -4.25 -22.96
N ARG A 119 -3.05 -3.37 -23.98
CA ARG A 119 -1.84 -2.63 -24.29
C ARG A 119 -2.15 -1.28 -24.93
N ILE A 120 -1.41 -0.25 -24.55
CA ILE A 120 -1.40 1.04 -25.23
C ILE A 120 -0.02 1.69 -25.13
N ASP A 121 0.40 2.36 -26.20
CA ASP A 121 1.52 3.29 -26.18
C ASP A 121 1.09 4.60 -26.84
N ARG A 122 0.86 5.63 -26.01
CA ARG A 122 0.32 6.92 -26.46
C ARG A 122 1.33 7.76 -27.23
N ARG A 123 2.59 7.33 -27.30
CA ARG A 123 3.60 7.93 -28.18
C ARG A 123 3.34 7.54 -29.64
N ASP A 124 2.77 6.36 -29.86
CA ASP A 124 2.51 5.79 -31.18
C ASP A 124 1.04 5.97 -31.58
N SER A 125 0.10 5.69 -30.66
CA SER A 125 -1.33 5.71 -30.94
C SER A 125 -2.19 5.82 -29.68
N HIS A 126 -3.36 6.46 -29.81
CA HIS A 126 -4.39 6.46 -28.77
C HIS A 126 -5.34 5.25 -28.84
N ILE A 127 -5.07 4.28 -29.72
CA ILE A 127 -5.88 3.06 -29.88
C ILE A 127 -5.33 1.97 -28.96
N ALA A 128 -6.14 1.55 -27.99
CA ALA A 128 -5.81 0.45 -27.08
C ALA A 128 -6.08 -0.92 -27.72
N GLU A 129 -5.13 -1.84 -27.56
CA GLU A 129 -5.34 -3.27 -27.73
C GLU A 129 -6.05 -3.81 -26.48
N ILE A 130 -7.15 -4.55 -26.68
CA ILE A 130 -7.99 -5.11 -25.60
C ILE A 130 -8.46 -6.49 -26.05
N ASN A 131 -8.02 -7.52 -25.34
CA ASN A 131 -8.24 -8.93 -25.68
C ASN A 131 -8.96 -9.69 -24.54
N LEU A 132 -9.65 -8.97 -23.65
CA LEU A 132 -10.42 -9.55 -22.55
C LEU A 132 -11.82 -9.98 -23.04
N PRO A 133 -12.25 -11.22 -22.76
CA PRO A 133 -13.59 -11.70 -23.13
C PRO A 133 -14.71 -10.85 -22.50
N GLY A 134 -15.66 -10.39 -23.33
CA GLY A 134 -16.74 -9.48 -22.94
C GLY A 134 -16.39 -7.99 -23.08
N ALA A 135 -15.22 -7.65 -23.63
CA ALA A 135 -14.81 -6.28 -23.95
C ALA A 135 -14.85 -5.96 -25.47
N GLU A 136 -15.48 -6.80 -26.29
CA GLU A 136 -15.46 -6.72 -27.76
C GLU A 136 -16.11 -5.43 -28.28
N THR A 137 -17.14 -4.94 -27.59
CA THR A 137 -17.89 -3.72 -27.94
C THR A 137 -17.25 -2.44 -27.39
N LEU A 138 -16.16 -2.56 -26.63
CA LEU A 138 -15.55 -1.41 -25.95
C LEU A 138 -14.81 -0.51 -26.96
N ARG A 139 -14.98 0.81 -26.81
CA ARG A 139 -14.30 1.79 -27.67
C ARG A 139 -12.79 1.76 -27.43
N ARG A 140 -12.02 1.43 -28.48
CA ARG A 140 -10.55 1.32 -28.40
C ARG A 140 -9.81 2.65 -28.53
N ASN A 141 -10.37 3.64 -29.22
CA ASN A 141 -9.76 4.97 -29.32
C ASN A 141 -10.01 5.77 -28.04
N LEU A 142 -8.94 6.02 -27.27
CA LEU A 142 -8.91 6.73 -25.99
C LEU A 142 -8.32 8.15 -26.07
N GLU A 143 -8.37 8.80 -27.24
CA GLU A 143 -7.82 10.14 -27.46
C GLU A 143 -8.41 11.20 -26.52
N THR A 144 -9.70 11.09 -26.17
CA THR A 144 -10.37 12.01 -25.24
C THR A 144 -10.10 11.70 -23.76
N ASN A 145 -9.44 10.58 -23.45
CA ASN A 145 -9.15 10.11 -22.09
C ASN A 145 -7.67 9.74 -21.97
N GLN A 146 -6.79 10.74 -22.09
CA GLN A 146 -5.34 10.51 -22.19
C GLN A 146 -4.68 10.07 -20.88
N THR A 147 -5.34 10.29 -19.74
CA THR A 147 -4.83 9.96 -18.40
C THR A 147 -5.38 8.65 -17.84
N ILE A 148 -6.39 8.05 -18.48
CA ILE A 148 -7.02 6.83 -17.96
C ILE A 148 -6.12 5.61 -18.21
N SER A 149 -6.03 4.76 -17.20
CA SER A 149 -5.56 3.37 -17.36
C SER A 149 -6.53 2.58 -18.23
N VAL A 150 -6.00 1.81 -19.20
CA VAL A 150 -6.76 0.86 -20.02
C VAL A 150 -7.35 -0.25 -19.16
N VAL A 151 -6.59 -0.76 -18.18
CA VAL A 151 -7.09 -1.76 -17.23
C VAL A 151 -8.31 -1.20 -16.47
N ARG A 152 -8.18 0.01 -15.93
CA ARG A 152 -9.30 0.69 -15.26
C ARG A 152 -10.47 0.91 -16.22
N TYR A 153 -10.19 1.36 -17.44
CA TYR A 153 -11.21 1.61 -18.45
C TYR A 153 -12.02 0.34 -18.76
N VAL A 154 -11.34 -0.80 -18.98
CA VAL A 154 -11.98 -2.09 -19.21
C VAL A 154 -12.80 -2.53 -18.00
N LYS A 155 -12.22 -2.50 -16.79
CA LYS A 155 -12.92 -2.90 -15.56
C LYS A 155 -14.22 -2.10 -15.35
N SER A 156 -14.21 -0.81 -15.66
CA SER A 156 -15.36 0.08 -15.42
C SER A 156 -16.41 0.10 -16.53
N ASN A 157 -16.07 -0.29 -17.76
CA ASN A 157 -16.94 -0.06 -18.92
C ASN A 157 -17.29 -1.33 -19.72
N SER A 158 -16.83 -2.50 -19.29
CA SER A 158 -17.10 -3.78 -19.97
C SER A 158 -17.98 -4.71 -19.13
N VAL A 159 -18.81 -5.50 -19.82
CA VAL A 159 -19.52 -6.64 -19.21
C VAL A 159 -18.70 -7.89 -19.49
N LEU A 160 -17.67 -8.10 -18.67
CA LEU A 160 -16.71 -9.19 -18.89
C LEU A 160 -17.36 -10.57 -18.70
N ASP A 161 -16.95 -11.54 -19.52
CA ASP A 161 -17.41 -12.92 -19.41
C ASP A 161 -16.83 -13.59 -18.16
N ARG A 162 -17.67 -13.75 -17.13
CA ARG A 162 -17.28 -14.34 -15.84
C ARG A 162 -17.02 -15.85 -15.90
N ASN A 163 -17.34 -16.52 -17.00
CA ASN A 163 -17.01 -17.94 -17.19
C ASN A 163 -15.58 -18.13 -17.72
N SER A 164 -14.95 -17.06 -18.22
CA SER A 164 -13.56 -17.11 -18.67
C SER A 164 -12.59 -17.06 -17.48
N LYS A 165 -11.67 -18.05 -17.44
CA LYS A 165 -10.61 -18.06 -16.43
C LYS A 165 -9.72 -16.80 -16.50
N VAL A 166 -9.45 -16.30 -17.71
CA VAL A 166 -8.66 -15.09 -17.91
C VAL A 166 -9.35 -13.87 -17.29
N THR A 167 -10.67 -13.75 -17.46
CA THR A 167 -11.48 -12.69 -16.84
C THR A 167 -11.44 -12.80 -15.31
N GLU A 168 -11.56 -14.01 -14.75
CA GLU A 168 -11.47 -14.23 -13.31
C GLU A 168 -10.12 -13.73 -12.76
N ILE A 169 -9.01 -14.07 -13.43
CA ILE A 169 -7.66 -13.66 -13.04
C ILE A 169 -7.46 -12.15 -13.20
N PHE A 170 -7.99 -11.55 -14.26
CA PHE A 170 -8.00 -10.10 -14.45
C PHE A 170 -8.73 -9.37 -13.30
N LEU A 171 -9.91 -9.87 -12.91
CA LEU A 171 -10.69 -9.27 -11.82
C LEU A 171 -9.97 -9.42 -10.48
N LYS A 172 -9.40 -10.59 -10.19
CA LYS A 172 -8.57 -10.84 -8.99
C LYS A 172 -7.31 -9.98 -8.96
N PHE A 173 -6.70 -9.70 -10.12
CA PHE A 173 -5.59 -8.74 -10.22
C PHE A 173 -6.03 -7.33 -9.85
N CYS A 174 -7.16 -6.87 -10.37
CA CYS A 174 -7.68 -5.55 -10.02
C CYS A 174 -8.06 -5.47 -8.54
N ASP A 175 -8.67 -6.52 -8.01
CA ASP A 175 -9.05 -6.65 -6.60
C ASP A 175 -7.83 -6.61 -5.67
N PHE A 176 -6.75 -7.32 -6.03
CA PHE A 176 -5.49 -7.30 -5.29
C PHE A 176 -4.96 -5.88 -5.08
N ASN A 177 -4.99 -5.08 -6.15
CA ASN A 177 -4.49 -3.70 -6.13
C ASN A 177 -5.47 -2.69 -5.52
N GLU A 178 -6.71 -3.07 -5.22
CA GLU A 178 -7.65 -2.22 -4.48
C GLU A 178 -7.61 -2.46 -2.97
N HIS A 179 -7.13 -3.63 -2.55
CA HIS A 179 -7.10 -4.08 -1.16
C HIS A 179 -5.68 -4.07 -0.58
N VAL A 180 -4.99 -2.93 -0.66
CA VAL A 180 -3.66 -2.74 -0.06
C VAL A 180 -3.74 -1.72 1.08
N TYR A 181 -3.22 -2.08 2.25
CA TYR A 181 -3.13 -1.17 3.39
C TYR A 181 -1.73 -0.58 3.50
N PHE A 182 -1.63 0.73 3.73
CA PHE A 182 -0.35 1.42 3.93
C PHE A 182 -0.35 2.22 5.23
N SER A 183 0.70 2.00 6.04
CA SER A 183 1.00 2.77 7.24
C SER A 183 2.42 3.34 7.13
N SER A 184 2.59 4.65 7.31
CA SER A 184 3.89 5.31 7.29
C SER A 184 3.89 6.60 8.12
N PRO A 185 4.74 6.72 9.15
CA PRO A 185 4.89 7.95 9.94
C PRO A 185 5.14 9.22 9.10
N ALA A 186 5.89 9.11 7.99
CA ALA A 186 6.27 10.24 7.14
C ALA A 186 5.12 10.80 6.29
N TYR A 187 4.17 9.94 5.89
CA TYR A 187 3.02 10.35 5.08
C TYR A 187 1.79 10.74 5.90
N LEU A 188 1.87 10.57 7.22
CA LEU A 188 0.84 10.91 8.19
C LEU A 188 1.04 12.32 8.80
N THR A 189 2.24 12.91 8.67
CA THR A 189 2.65 14.14 9.39
C THR A 189 2.62 15.44 8.58
N HIS A 190 2.32 15.43 7.28
CA HIS A 190 2.59 16.62 6.43
C HIS A 190 1.50 17.04 5.42
N SER A 191 0.24 16.61 5.52
CA SER A 191 -0.85 17.40 4.91
C SER A 191 -0.99 18.68 5.74
N ALA A 192 -1.26 19.83 5.11
CA ALA A 192 -1.32 21.14 5.79
C ALA A 192 -2.56 21.33 6.69
N ARG A 193 -2.96 20.28 7.41
CA ARG A 193 -3.80 20.20 8.59
C ARG A 193 -3.31 18.98 9.37
N SER A 194 -2.95 19.15 10.64
CA SER A 194 -2.51 18.09 11.55
C SER A 194 -3.51 16.91 11.61
N ASP A 195 -3.27 15.83 10.86
CA ASP A 195 -4.25 14.74 10.62
C ASP A 195 -4.14 13.54 11.59
N ASN A 196 -3.51 13.71 12.77
CA ASN A 196 -3.68 12.76 13.88
C ASN A 196 -5.17 12.51 14.16
N SER A 197 -6.01 13.54 14.00
CA SER A 197 -7.47 13.41 14.10
C SER A 197 -8.08 12.55 13.00
N TYR A 198 -7.59 12.61 11.76
CA TYR A 198 -8.12 11.80 10.66
C TYR A 198 -7.78 10.32 10.87
N ILE A 199 -6.53 10.02 11.21
CA ILE A 199 -6.07 8.65 11.52
C ILE A 199 -6.86 8.10 12.70
N LEU A 200 -6.89 8.84 13.81
CA LEU A 200 -7.63 8.42 14.98
C LEU A 200 -9.12 8.30 14.70
N SER A 201 -9.74 9.13 13.84
CA SER A 201 -11.15 8.99 13.50
C SER A 201 -11.45 7.74 12.66
N ASN A 202 -10.65 7.47 11.62
CA ASN A 202 -10.79 6.28 10.79
C ASN A 202 -10.52 5.01 11.58
N ASN A 203 -9.46 5.02 12.40
CA ASN A 203 -9.10 3.89 13.25
C ASN A 203 -10.12 3.71 14.38
N ALA A 204 -10.62 4.78 14.99
CA ALA A 204 -11.72 4.71 15.97
C ALA A 204 -12.96 4.06 15.38
N LYS A 205 -13.36 4.45 14.17
CA LYS A 205 -14.51 3.87 13.47
C LYS A 205 -14.33 2.37 13.29
N TYR A 206 -13.17 1.95 12.78
CA TYR A 206 -12.87 0.53 12.60
C TYR A 206 -12.86 -0.24 13.93
N ILE A 207 -12.14 0.26 14.94
CA ILE A 207 -12.04 -0.37 16.27
C ILE A 207 -13.42 -0.48 16.92
N HIS A 208 -14.27 0.54 16.80
CA HIS A 208 -15.61 0.55 17.36
C HIS A 208 -16.53 -0.46 16.66
N GLN A 209 -16.58 -0.42 15.32
CA GLN A 209 -17.43 -1.30 14.50
C GLN A 209 -17.09 -2.78 14.69
N HIS A 210 -15.81 -3.09 14.87
CA HIS A 210 -15.32 -4.46 15.07
C HIS A 210 -15.14 -4.84 16.55
N GLN A 211 -15.56 -3.98 17.50
CA GLN A 211 -15.49 -4.23 18.95
C GLN A 211 -14.08 -4.60 19.46
N LEU A 212 -13.04 -3.98 18.90
CA LEU A 212 -11.63 -4.33 19.13
C LEU A 212 -11.00 -3.65 20.37
N THR A 213 -11.78 -2.92 21.18
CA THR A 213 -11.26 -2.13 22.31
C THR A 213 -10.45 -2.97 23.30
N ASP A 214 -10.92 -4.16 23.67
CA ASP A 214 -10.21 -5.00 24.64
C ASP A 214 -8.89 -5.55 24.08
N GLN A 215 -8.89 -5.90 22.80
CA GLN A 215 -7.70 -6.37 22.08
C GLN A 215 -6.68 -5.25 21.92
N LEU A 216 -7.14 -4.01 21.64
CA LEU A 216 -6.28 -2.83 21.60
C LEU A 216 -5.59 -2.58 22.94
N ASN A 217 -6.35 -2.63 24.04
CA ASN A 217 -5.75 -2.46 25.38
C ASN A 217 -4.78 -3.61 25.71
N LYS A 218 -5.09 -4.84 25.31
CA LYS A 218 -4.17 -5.98 25.47
C LYS A 218 -2.88 -5.74 24.69
N TYR A 219 -2.97 -5.33 23.43
CA TYR A 219 -1.82 -5.01 22.59
C TYR A 219 -0.91 -3.95 23.25
N PHE A 220 -1.48 -2.84 23.74
CA PHE A 220 -0.70 -1.83 24.46
C PHE A 220 -0.06 -2.37 25.75
N ARG A 221 -0.78 -3.18 26.54
CA ARG A 221 -0.23 -3.82 27.75
C ARG A 221 0.93 -4.76 27.43
N ASP A 222 0.81 -5.58 26.39
CA ASP A 222 1.85 -6.53 25.97
C ASP A 222 3.13 -5.80 25.51
N LEU A 223 2.97 -4.60 24.93
CA LEU A 223 4.09 -3.69 24.64
C LEU A 223 4.71 -3.08 25.90
N GLY A 224 4.00 -3.05 27.04
CA GLY A 224 4.43 -2.42 28.29
C GLY A 224 3.85 -1.02 28.50
N LEU A 225 2.86 -0.62 27.70
CA LEU A 225 2.18 0.66 27.78
C LEU A 225 0.87 0.52 28.56
N ASN A 226 0.86 0.99 29.80
CA ASN A 226 -0.31 0.93 30.68
C ASN A 226 -1.26 2.12 30.41
N LEU A 227 -2.03 2.02 29.33
CA LEU A 227 -3.09 2.95 28.97
C LEU A 227 -4.46 2.27 29.06
N CYS A 228 -5.50 3.05 29.38
CA CYS A 228 -6.89 2.61 29.29
C CYS A 228 -7.54 3.33 28.10
N LEU A 229 -7.53 2.68 26.95
CA LEU A 229 -8.08 3.17 25.69
C LEU A 229 -9.52 2.69 25.53
N PHE A 230 -10.40 3.52 24.96
CA PHE A 230 -11.73 3.07 24.55
C PHE A 230 -12.25 3.90 23.38
N THR A 231 -13.17 3.33 22.61
CA THR A 231 -13.89 4.06 21.58
C THR A 231 -15.20 4.61 22.13
N GLN A 232 -15.55 5.82 21.72
CA GLN A 232 -16.84 6.44 22.03
C GLN A 232 -17.38 7.09 20.76
N GLU A 233 -18.65 6.82 20.45
CA GLU A 233 -19.35 7.46 19.35
C GLU A 233 -20.03 8.74 19.84
N GLU A 234 -19.78 9.85 19.15
CA GLU A 234 -20.39 11.16 19.39
C GLU A 234 -20.85 11.73 18.05
N TRP A 235 -22.15 12.01 17.91
CA TRP A 235 -22.77 12.54 16.68
C TRP A 235 -22.43 11.76 15.40
N GLY A 236 -22.40 10.42 15.48
CA GLY A 236 -22.12 9.54 14.34
C GLY A 236 -20.63 9.40 13.99
N ASN A 237 -19.73 9.99 14.79
CA ASN A 237 -18.29 9.84 14.64
C ASN A 237 -17.70 9.11 15.84
N ALA A 238 -17.03 7.99 15.59
CA ALA A 238 -16.26 7.30 16.61
C ALA A 238 -14.95 8.06 16.89
N THR A 239 -14.60 8.17 18.17
CA THR A 239 -13.33 8.75 18.63
C THR A 239 -12.64 7.80 19.61
N ILE A 240 -11.31 7.81 19.64
CA ILE A 240 -10.54 7.09 20.68
C ILE A 240 -10.28 8.05 21.83
N LYS A 241 -10.54 7.57 23.05
CA LYS A 241 -10.33 8.30 24.29
C LYS A 241 -9.43 7.51 25.23
N VAL A 242 -8.78 8.24 26.13
CA VAL A 242 -7.89 7.72 27.15
C VAL A 242 -8.49 8.02 28.52
N LYS A 243 -8.64 7.00 29.37
CA LYS A 243 -9.07 7.15 30.76
C LYS A 243 -7.85 7.13 31.70
N ARG A 244 -7.72 8.13 32.55
CA ARG A 244 -6.67 8.20 33.58
C ARG A 244 -7.21 8.89 34.84
N GLU A 245 -7.04 8.26 36.00
CA GLU A 245 -7.44 8.83 37.31
C GLU A 245 -8.90 9.33 37.35
N GLY A 246 -9.81 8.58 36.73
CA GLY A 246 -11.23 8.95 36.65
C GLY A 246 -11.57 10.04 35.64
N LYS A 247 -10.56 10.65 34.98
CA LYS A 247 -10.74 11.63 33.90
C LYS A 247 -10.63 10.96 32.53
N THR A 248 -11.30 11.57 31.56
CA THR A 248 -11.32 11.12 30.16
C THR A 248 -10.73 12.21 29.28
N PHE A 249 -9.81 11.84 28.40
CA PHE A 249 -9.14 12.73 27.46
C PHE A 249 -9.28 12.20 26.03
N SER A 250 -9.32 13.08 25.03
CA SER A 250 -9.22 12.67 23.63
C SER A 250 -7.81 12.17 23.33
N ALA A 251 -7.70 11.07 22.58
CA ALA A 251 -6.41 10.48 22.20
C ALA A 251 -5.52 11.47 21.41
N ASN A 252 -6.11 12.38 20.63
CA ASN A 252 -5.38 13.41 19.89
C ASN A 252 -4.46 14.26 20.77
N PHE A 253 -4.83 14.46 22.03
CA PHE A 253 -4.08 15.29 22.98
C PHE A 253 -3.36 14.50 24.06
N ALA A 254 -3.80 13.27 24.31
CA ALA A 254 -3.30 12.43 25.39
C ALA A 254 -2.19 11.46 24.95
N LEU A 255 -2.10 11.16 23.65
CA LEU A 255 -1.13 10.21 23.10
C LEU A 255 0.00 10.92 22.35
N THR A 256 1.18 10.32 22.38
CA THR A 256 2.30 10.72 21.51
C THR A 256 2.08 10.26 20.08
N GLU A 257 2.79 10.84 19.11
CA GLU A 257 2.75 10.40 17.71
C GLU A 257 3.06 8.90 17.57
N SER A 258 4.11 8.41 18.25
CA SER A 258 4.43 6.98 18.29
C SER A 258 3.27 6.13 18.79
N GLN A 259 2.56 6.55 19.85
CA GLN A 259 1.41 5.80 20.37
C GLN A 259 0.23 5.79 19.39
N ILE A 260 0.01 6.88 18.66
CA ILE A 260 -0.99 6.95 17.58
C ILE A 260 -0.60 5.98 16.45
N MET A 261 0.69 5.87 16.13
CA MET A 261 1.19 4.90 15.14
C MET A 261 1.02 3.46 15.58
N LEU A 262 1.17 3.15 16.86
CA LEU A 262 0.86 1.81 17.38
C LEU A 262 -0.62 1.46 17.19
N ILE A 263 -1.53 2.42 17.33
CA ILE A 263 -2.96 2.19 17.02
C ILE A 263 -3.13 1.89 15.53
N ASP A 264 -2.43 2.61 14.66
CA ASP A 264 -2.49 2.39 13.21
C ASP A 264 -1.93 1.01 12.83
N PHE A 265 -0.79 0.60 13.40
CA PHE A 265 -0.23 -0.75 13.20
C PHE A 265 -1.19 -1.83 13.70
N PHE A 266 -1.83 -1.63 14.86
CA PHE A 266 -2.85 -2.54 15.37
C PHE A 266 -4.00 -2.69 14.36
N VAL A 267 -4.52 -1.59 13.82
CA VAL A 267 -5.59 -1.63 12.80
C VAL A 267 -5.11 -2.28 11.51
N ALA A 268 -3.90 -2.01 11.05
CA ALA A 268 -3.29 -2.63 9.87
C ALA A 268 -3.31 -4.17 9.99
N ILE A 269 -2.93 -4.70 11.15
CA ILE A 269 -2.93 -6.13 11.42
C ILE A 269 -4.34 -6.73 11.43
N HIS A 270 -5.32 -6.07 12.05
CA HIS A 270 -6.69 -6.58 12.05
C HIS A 270 -7.36 -6.48 10.68
N LYS A 271 -7.01 -5.48 9.87
CA LYS A 271 -7.46 -5.35 8.49
C LYS A 271 -6.78 -6.32 7.54
N SER A 272 -5.66 -6.93 7.92
CA SER A 272 -4.90 -7.83 7.03
C SER A 272 -5.75 -8.99 6.51
N GLU A 273 -6.70 -9.51 7.28
CA GLU A 273 -7.62 -10.56 6.80
C GLU A 273 -8.45 -10.15 5.57
N GLN A 274 -8.62 -8.85 5.34
CA GLN A 274 -9.38 -8.27 4.22
C GLN A 274 -8.46 -7.59 3.19
N CYS A 275 -7.14 -7.66 3.40
CA CYS A 275 -6.16 -7.02 2.54
C CYS A 275 -5.36 -8.08 1.77
N SER A 276 -5.04 -7.75 0.53
CA SER A 276 -4.13 -8.52 -0.32
C SER A 276 -2.67 -8.26 0.01
N LEU A 277 -2.34 -7.06 0.49
CA LEU A 277 -1.00 -6.64 0.88
C LEU A 277 -1.08 -5.60 2.01
N VAL A 278 -0.20 -5.72 3.00
CA VAL A 278 0.01 -4.72 4.04
C VAL A 278 1.42 -4.16 3.90
N ILE A 279 1.56 -2.84 3.93
CA ILE A 279 2.86 -2.17 3.90
C ILE A 279 2.97 -1.30 5.14
N ILE A 280 3.99 -1.56 5.96
CA ILE A 280 4.30 -0.76 7.15
C ILE A 280 5.71 -0.19 7.01
N ASP A 281 5.78 1.13 6.84
CA ASP A 281 7.02 1.88 6.65
C ASP A 281 7.53 2.44 7.99
N ASP A 282 8.85 2.53 8.13
CA ASP A 282 9.57 3.11 9.27
C ASP A 282 9.23 2.48 10.63
N VAL A 283 9.16 1.15 10.73
CA VAL A 283 8.75 0.44 11.96
C VAL A 283 9.63 0.82 13.16
N SER A 284 10.95 0.83 13.01
CA SER A 284 11.89 1.17 14.10
C SER A 284 11.78 2.62 14.58
N LYS A 285 11.31 3.57 13.74
CA LYS A 285 11.14 4.98 14.15
C LYS A 285 10.01 5.16 15.16
N VAL A 286 8.97 4.33 15.07
CA VAL A 286 7.81 4.39 15.98
C VAL A 286 8.18 3.87 17.37
N ALA A 287 8.98 2.82 17.41
CA ALA A 287 9.18 2.00 18.60
C ALA A 287 10.35 2.48 19.49
N GLY A 288 11.43 2.99 18.89
CA GLY A 288 12.72 3.01 19.57
C GLY A 288 13.26 1.57 19.80
N VAL A 289 14.55 1.45 20.09
CA VAL A 289 15.27 0.16 20.11
C VAL A 289 14.66 -0.86 21.07
N GLU A 290 14.09 -0.42 22.20
CA GLU A 290 13.55 -1.31 23.24
C GLU A 290 12.20 -1.96 22.86
N PHE A 291 11.35 -1.28 22.09
CA PHE A 291 10.02 -1.77 21.73
C PHE A 291 9.96 -2.44 20.36
N GLU A 292 10.93 -2.14 19.50
CA GLU A 292 10.93 -2.58 18.10
C GLU A 292 10.74 -4.09 17.99
N ARG A 293 11.45 -4.85 18.83
CA ARG A 293 11.33 -6.30 18.86
C ARG A 293 9.92 -6.79 19.11
N LYS A 294 9.22 -6.24 20.12
CA LYS A 294 7.86 -6.67 20.47
C LYS A 294 6.88 -6.32 19.36
N ILE A 295 7.02 -5.12 18.77
CA ILE A 295 6.14 -4.64 17.71
C ILE A 295 6.34 -5.44 16.43
N SER A 296 7.59 -5.65 15.99
CA SER A 296 7.88 -6.47 14.82
C SER A 296 7.39 -7.89 14.99
N GLN A 297 7.60 -8.52 16.16
CA GLN A 297 7.07 -9.86 16.43
C GLN A 297 5.54 -9.90 16.42
N TYR A 298 4.88 -8.90 17.01
CA TYR A 298 3.43 -8.81 16.95
C TYR A 298 2.93 -8.72 15.50
N ILE A 299 3.53 -7.84 14.69
CA ILE A 299 3.19 -7.64 13.28
C ILE A 299 3.39 -8.95 12.49
N ILE A 300 4.57 -9.56 12.57
CA ILE A 300 4.94 -10.77 11.84
C ILE A 300 4.02 -11.94 12.22
N ASN A 301 3.71 -12.12 13.50
CA ASN A 301 2.95 -13.27 13.96
C ASN A 301 1.43 -13.15 13.72
N ASN A 302 0.91 -11.94 13.55
CA ASN A 302 -0.52 -11.70 13.48
C ASN A 302 -1.01 -11.22 12.10
N CYS A 303 -0.14 -10.76 11.21
CA CYS A 303 -0.54 -10.40 9.84
C CYS A 303 -1.01 -11.66 9.08
N LYS A 304 -2.13 -11.54 8.37
CA LYS A 304 -2.76 -12.61 7.57
C LYS A 304 -2.63 -12.41 6.06
N SER A 305 -2.05 -11.28 5.64
CA SER A 305 -1.74 -10.98 4.24
C SER A 305 -0.25 -11.10 3.98
N GLN A 306 0.11 -11.02 2.70
CA GLN A 306 1.45 -10.58 2.34
C GLN A 306 1.76 -9.23 3.01
N ILE A 307 2.97 -9.08 3.53
CA ILE A 307 3.42 -7.90 4.26
C ILE A 307 4.81 -7.44 3.80
N VAL A 308 4.96 -6.12 3.66
CA VAL A 308 6.24 -5.44 3.41
C VAL A 308 6.52 -4.52 4.59
N LEU A 309 7.67 -4.71 5.24
CA LEU A 309 8.13 -3.88 6.35
C LEU A 309 9.37 -3.09 5.95
N THR A 310 9.51 -1.86 6.43
CA THR A 310 10.77 -1.12 6.29
C THR A 310 11.38 -0.78 7.65
N ASP A 311 12.71 -0.66 7.64
CA ASP A 311 13.54 -0.30 8.79
C ASP A 311 13.30 -1.21 10.00
N ILE A 312 13.57 -2.50 9.78
CA ILE A 312 13.60 -3.56 10.80
C ILE A 312 15.06 -3.88 11.17
N SER A 313 15.33 -3.97 12.46
CA SER A 313 16.65 -4.20 13.03
C SER A 313 17.22 -5.55 12.61
N LYS A 314 18.56 -5.58 12.53
CA LYS A 314 19.30 -6.80 12.16
C LYS A 314 19.05 -7.96 13.13
N GLU A 315 18.76 -7.67 14.40
CA GLU A 315 18.42 -8.71 15.39
C GLU A 315 17.13 -9.44 15.00
N ILE A 316 16.09 -8.69 14.61
CA ILE A 316 14.80 -9.25 14.21
C ILE A 316 14.89 -10.02 12.90
N ASN A 317 15.66 -9.50 11.94
CA ASN A 317 15.91 -10.22 10.70
C ASN A 317 16.58 -11.56 10.97
N LYS A 318 17.62 -11.59 11.83
CA LYS A 318 18.29 -12.84 12.21
C LYS A 318 17.35 -13.81 12.93
N LEU A 319 16.56 -13.31 13.88
CA LEU A 319 15.64 -14.13 14.68
C LEU A 319 14.61 -14.85 13.80
N ASN A 320 14.11 -14.16 12.77
CA ASN A 320 13.09 -14.68 11.87
C ASN A 320 13.67 -15.21 10.54
N LYS A 321 15.00 -15.35 10.43
CA LYS A 321 15.70 -15.80 9.20
C LYS A 321 15.33 -15.00 7.94
N ILE A 322 15.07 -13.70 8.11
CA ILE A 322 14.71 -12.81 7.01
C ILE A 322 15.99 -12.30 6.35
N GLU A 323 16.07 -12.42 5.02
CA GLU A 323 17.06 -11.72 4.21
C GLU A 323 16.48 -10.37 3.72
N PRO A 324 16.86 -9.23 4.33
CA PRO A 324 16.29 -7.95 3.95
C PRO A 324 16.85 -7.46 2.62
N PHE A 325 15.99 -6.91 1.77
CA PHE A 325 16.45 -6.08 0.66
C PHE A 325 17.13 -4.84 1.22
N THR A 326 18.42 -4.67 0.90
CA THR A 326 19.20 -3.54 1.42
C THR A 326 19.52 -2.58 0.30
N PHE A 327 19.06 -1.34 0.41
CA PHE A 327 19.52 -0.25 -0.45
C PHE A 327 21.04 -0.06 -0.25
N LYS A 328 21.78 -0.07 -1.35
CA LYS A 328 23.22 0.16 -1.36
C LYS A 328 23.56 1.63 -1.33
#